data_AF-E5D417-F1
#
_entry.id   AF-E5D417-F1
#
_cell.length_a   1.000
_cell.length_b   1.000
_cell.length_c   1.000
_cell.angle_alpha   90.00
_cell.angle_beta   90.00
_cell.angle_gamma   90.00
#
_symmetry.space_group_name_H-M   'P 1'
#
loop_
_entity.id
_entity.type
_entity.pdbx_description
1 polymer ?
#
loop_
_entity_poly.entity_id
_entity_poly.type
_entity_poly.pdbx_seq_one_letter_code
_entity_poly.pdbx_strand_id
1 'polypeptide(L)' 'HTQGWVQCHSPAMDASGIVKAIMDDLYEYFGNLKLPAQVRISMACCLNMCGAVHCSDIAIVGIHSRPPKLNHERVLHQ' A
#
# COMPACT_ATOMS: atom_id res chain seq x y z
N HIS A 1 6.02 1.60 -4.27
CA HIS A 1 5.13 0.89 -3.33
C HIS A 1 5.85 0.70 -2.00
N THR A 2 5.12 0.56 -0.89
CA THR A 2 5.71 0.28 0.42
C THR A 2 6.16 -1.16 0.54
N GLN A 3 7.20 -1.43 1.34
CA GLN A 3 7.64 -2.78 1.72
C GLN A 3 6.53 -3.64 2.35
N GLY A 4 5.54 -3.02 3.01
CA GLY A 4 4.33 -3.70 3.46
C GLY A 4 4.55 -4.71 4.57
N TRP A 5 3.77 -5.80 4.55
CA TRP A 5 3.77 -6.85 5.60
C TRP A 5 5.16 -7.41 5.92
N VAL A 6 6.09 -7.40 4.96
CA VAL A 6 7.41 -8.00 5.12
C VAL A 6 8.28 -7.26 6.15
N GLN A 7 8.17 -5.93 6.26
CA GLN A 7 8.98 -5.13 7.19
C GLN A 7 8.18 -4.13 8.04
N CYS A 8 6.86 -4.02 7.85
CA CYS A 8 6.01 -3.16 8.65
C CYS A 8 5.34 -3.96 9.78
N HIS A 9 5.27 -3.39 10.99
CA HIS A 9 4.55 -3.99 12.12
C HIS A 9 3.06 -3.65 12.17
N SER A 10 2.63 -2.61 11.46
CA SER A 10 1.22 -2.21 11.35
C SER A 10 0.70 -2.26 9.90
N PRO A 11 0.93 -3.35 9.14
CA PRO A 11 0.39 -3.48 7.80
C PRO A 11 -1.10 -3.81 7.88
N ALA A 12 -1.94 -3.09 7.13
CA ALA A 12 -3.33 -3.46 6.95
C ALA A 12 -3.52 -4.51 5.84
N MET A 13 -2.59 -4.57 4.89
CA MET A 13 -2.59 -5.51 3.76
C MET A 13 -1.17 -5.81 3.27
N ASP A 14 -1.02 -6.89 2.50
CA ASP A 14 0.22 -7.16 1.77
C ASP A 14 0.35 -6.21 0.58
N ALA A 15 1.37 -5.34 0.63
CA ALA A 15 1.62 -4.41 -0.45
C ALA A 15 2.35 -5.04 -1.64
N SER A 16 3.19 -6.04 -1.40
CA SER A 16 4.08 -6.59 -2.41
C SER A 16 3.33 -7.49 -3.41
N GLY A 17 2.49 -8.40 -2.90
CA GLY A 17 1.70 -9.31 -3.74
C GLY A 17 0.67 -8.58 -4.60
N ILE A 18 -0.04 -7.59 -4.04
CA ILE A 18 -1.05 -6.86 -4.81
C ILE A 18 -0.39 -5.99 -5.88
N VAL A 19 0.77 -5.36 -5.61
CA VAL A 19 1.49 -4.61 -6.65
C VAL A 19 1.98 -5.53 -7.74
N LYS A 20 2.45 -6.74 -7.40
CA LYS A 20 2.84 -7.73 -8.40
C LYS A 20 1.67 -8.12 -9.29
N ALA A 21 0.52 -8.46 -8.71
CA ALA A 21 -0.68 -8.80 -9.47
C ALA A 21 -1.12 -7.67 -10.42
N ILE A 22 -1.15 -6.42 -9.93
CA ILE A 22 -1.51 -5.25 -10.75
C ILE A 22 -0.51 -5.05 -11.89
N MET A 23 0.79 -5.19 -11.63
CA MET A 23 1.82 -4.98 -12.65
C MET A 23 1.85 -6.09 -13.69
N ASP A 24 1.47 -7.32 -13.33
CA ASP A 24 1.33 -8.44 -14.26
C ASP A 24 0.14 -8.21 -15.21
N ASP A 25 -1.01 -7.77 -14.70
CA ASP A 25 -2.20 -7.49 -15.52
C ASP A 25 -2.03 -6.25 -16.41
N LEU A 26 -1.31 -5.23 -15.93
CA LEU A 26 -1.12 -3.98 -16.65
C LEU A 26 0.17 -3.92 -17.49
N TYR A 27 0.94 -5.01 -17.54
CA TYR A 27 2.26 -5.04 -18.17
C TYR A 27 2.25 -4.49 -19.61
N GLU A 28 1.26 -4.89 -20.42
CA GLU A 28 1.17 -4.47 -21.82
C GLU A 28 0.96 -2.96 -22.03
N TYR A 29 0.30 -2.28 -21.08
CA TYR A 29 0.03 -0.84 -21.16
C TYR A 29 1.29 -0.01 -20.92
N PHE A 30 2.15 -0.47 -20.01
CA PHE A 30 3.42 0.19 -19.69
C PHE A 30 4.54 -0.17 -20.69
N GLY A 31 4.50 -1.34 -21.31
CA GLY A 31 5.46 -1.74 -22.35
C GLY A 31 5.25 -1.06 -23.70
N ASN A 32 3.99 -0.82 -24.09
CA ASN A 32 3.65 -0.34 -25.44
C ASN A 32 3.22 1.13 -25.50
N LEU A 33 3.30 1.89 -24.38
CA LEU A 33 2.91 3.30 -24.29
C LEU A 33 1.53 3.61 -24.94
N LYS A 34 0.54 2.73 -24.72
CA LYS A 34 -0.81 2.85 -25.31
C LYS A 34 -1.64 3.95 -24.64
N LEU A 35 -1.19 4.49 -23.51
CA LEU A 35 -1.92 5.49 -22.73
C LEU A 35 -1.59 6.91 -23.19
N PRO A 36 -2.54 7.85 -23.15
CA PRO A 36 -2.35 9.22 -23.62
C PRO A 36 -1.34 10.04 -22.78
N ALA A 37 -1.06 9.60 -21.55
CA ALA A 37 -0.12 10.25 -20.65
C ALA A 37 0.50 9.22 -19.67
N GLN A 38 1.58 9.62 -19.01
CA GLN A 38 2.20 8.80 -17.97
C GLN A 38 1.30 8.69 -16.74
N VAL A 39 0.86 7.47 -16.43
CA VAL A 39 0.09 7.16 -15.22
C VAL A 39 1.01 6.51 -14.19
N ARG A 40 0.96 6.99 -12.94
CA ARG A 40 1.66 6.42 -11.79
C ARG A 40 0.65 5.73 -10.89
N ILE A 41 0.84 4.44 -10.64
CA ILE A 41 0.05 3.67 -9.70
C ILE A 41 0.94 3.31 -8.52
N SER A 42 0.52 3.66 -7.31
CA SER A 42 1.28 3.35 -6.10
C SER A 42 0.39 2.75 -5.03
N MET A 43 1.03 2.03 -4.10
CA MET A 43 0.36 1.34 -3.03
C MET A 43 1.05 1.53 -1.69
N ALA A 44 0.22 1.80 -0.69
CA ALA A 44 0.57 1.83 0.73
C ALA A 44 -0.11 0.71 1.48
N CYS A 45 0.64 0.02 2.34
CA CYS A 45 0.09 -1.01 3.22
C CYS A 45 -0.78 -0.48 4.37
N CYS A 46 -0.71 0.82 4.68
CA CYS A 46 -1.48 1.47 5.74
C CYS A 46 -1.63 2.98 5.48
N LEU A 47 -2.42 3.65 6.33
CA LEU A 47 -2.69 5.09 6.28
C LEU A 47 -1.47 6.00 6.47
N ASN A 48 -0.33 5.46 6.92
CA ASN A 48 0.92 6.24 7.01
C ASN A 48 1.50 6.57 5.62
N MET A 49 1.00 5.94 4.55
CA MET A 49 1.35 6.25 3.16
C MET A 49 2.86 6.40 2.90
N CYS A 50 3.67 5.51 3.48
CA CYS A 50 5.13 5.53 3.30
C CYS A 50 5.48 5.49 1.80
N GLY A 51 6.57 6.15 1.39
CA GLY A 51 6.95 6.20 -0.03
C GLY A 51 6.07 7.12 -0.89
N ALA A 52 5.49 8.16 -0.29
CA ALA A 52 4.77 9.24 -0.97
C ALA A 52 3.65 8.74 -1.91
N VAL A 53 2.91 7.72 -1.48
CA VAL A 53 1.84 7.10 -2.29
C VAL A 53 0.72 8.09 -2.64
N HIS A 54 0.56 9.16 -1.88
CA HIS A 54 -0.37 10.24 -2.20
C HIS A 54 -0.01 11.03 -3.48
N CYS A 55 1.23 10.97 -3.95
CA CYS A 55 1.67 11.65 -5.17
C CYS A 55 1.36 10.87 -6.46
N SER A 56 0.79 9.66 -6.36
CA SER A 56 0.42 8.88 -7.53
C SER A 56 -0.96 9.26 -8.05
N ASP A 57 -1.16 9.12 -9.37
CA ASP A 57 -2.46 9.34 -10.01
C ASP A 57 -3.53 8.38 -9.47
N ILE A 58 -3.12 7.14 -9.17
CA ILE A 58 -3.97 6.14 -8.52
C ILE A 58 -3.25 5.59 -7.28
N ALA A 59 -3.80 5.92 -6.11
CA ALA A 59 -3.29 5.47 -4.82
C ALA A 59 -4.17 4.35 -4.24
N ILE A 60 -3.55 3.22 -3.93
CA ILE A 60 -4.19 2.10 -3.23
C ILE A 60 -3.69 2.08 -1.79
N VAL A 61 -4.60 2.17 -0.82
CA VAL A 61 -4.25 2.29 0.60
C VAL A 61 -4.98 1.26 1.42
N GLY A 62 -4.22 0.43 2.13
CA GLY A 62 -4.78 -0.51 3.09
C GLY A 62 -5.31 0.20 4.34
N ILE A 63 -6.51 -0.21 4.79
CA ILE A 63 -7.10 0.27 6.04
C ILE A 63 -7.50 -0.90 6.92
N HIS A 64 -7.33 -0.76 8.24
CA HIS A 64 -7.98 -1.64 9.18
C HIS A 64 -9.43 -1.16 9.35
N SER A 65 -10.40 -2.07 9.14
CA SER A 65 -11.82 -1.78 9.32
C SER A 65 -12.30 -1.91 10.76
N ARG A 66 -11.51 -2.56 11.63
CA ARG A 66 -11.81 -2.73 13.04
C ARG A 66 -11.05 -1.70 13.88
N PRO A 67 -11.65 -1.18 14.96
CA PRO A 67 -10.96 -0.28 15.87
C PRO A 67 -9.74 -0.97 16.51
N PRO A 68 -8.72 -0.20 16.92
CA PRO A 68 -7.54 -0.74 17.57
C PRO A 68 -7.92 -1.44 18.87
N LYS A 69 -7.33 -2.61 19.12
CA LYS A 69 -7.50 -3.32 20.38
C LYS A 69 -6.58 -2.69 21.44
N LEU A 70 -7.16 -2.38 22.59
CA LEU A 70 -6.41 -1.82 23.71
C LEU A 70 -5.65 -2.93 24.45
N ASN A 71 -4.34 -2.78 24.59
CA ASN A 71 -3.51 -3.68 25.41
C ASN A 71 -3.34 -3.06 26.80
N HIS A 72 -4.13 -3.52 27.76
CA HIS A 72 -4.21 -2.96 29.11
C HIS A 72 -2.89 -3.11 29.89
N GLU A 73 -2.16 -4.22 29.72
CA GLU A 73 -0.86 -4.44 30.38
C GLU A 73 0.17 -3.39 29.96
N ARG A 74 0.20 -3.02 28.68
CA ARG A 74 1.12 -2.00 28.16
C ARG A 74 0.73 -0.58 28.56
N VAL A 75 -0.55 -0.31 28.74
CA VAL A 75 -1.05 1.04 29.11
C VAL A 75 -0.84 1.34 30.59
N LEU A 76 -0.92 0.32 31.45
CA LEU A 76 -0.76 0.49 32.91
C LEU A 76 0.70 0.55 33.37
N HIS A 77 1.64 0.07 32.56
CA HIS A 77 3.07 0.01 32.87
C HIS A 77 3.92 1.00 32.05
N GLN A 78 3.30 2.05 31.50
CA GLN A 78 3.98 3.14 30.79
C GLN A 78 4.01 4.42 31.60
#